data_AF-A0A9X4SF11-F1
#
_entry.id   AF-A0A9X4SF11-F1
#
_cell.length_a   1.000
_cell.length_b   1.000
_cell.length_c   1.000
_cell.angle_alpha   90.00
_cell.angle_beta   90.00
_cell.angle_gamma   90.00
#
_symmetry.space_group_name_H-M   'P 1'
#
loop_
_entity.id
_entity.type
_entity.pdbx_description
1 polymer ?
#
loop_
_entity_poly.entity_id
_entity_poly.type
_entity_poly.pdbx_seq_one_letter_code
_entity_poly.pdbx_strand_id
1 'polypeptide(L)' 'IDGSNLYSAARALQHDLDFRRMLDWFREKSILTRAYYYTAVVEGEEFSPVKPLVDWLDYNGFTVVTKPVKR' A
#
# COMPACT_ATOMS: atom_id res chain seq x y z
N ILE A 1 3.76 -6.44 -0.05
CA ILE A 1 3.93 -5.42 -1.09
C ILE A 1 4.87 -4.36 -0.57
N ASP A 2 5.93 -4.05 -1.31
CA ASP A 2 6.83 -2.94 -1.02
C ASP A 2 6.25 -1.66 -1.66
N GLY A 3 5.72 -0.76 -0.83
CA GLY A 3 4.96 0.39 -1.29
C GLY A 3 5.80 1.42 -2.06
N SER A 4 6.99 1.74 -1.57
CA SER A 4 7.85 2.77 -2.19
C SER A 4 8.40 2.32 -3.53
N ASN A 5 8.86 1.06 -3.62
CA ASN A 5 9.37 0.50 -4.87
C ASN A 5 8.24 0.27 -5.88
N LEU A 6 7.08 -0.23 -5.44
CA LEU A 6 5.92 -0.40 -6.32
C LEU A 6 5.40 0.94 -6.86
N TYR A 7 5.31 1.97 -6.01
CA TYR A 7 4.90 3.30 -6.44
C TYR A 7 5.85 3.87 -7.50
N SER A 8 7.16 3.75 -7.27
CA SER A 8 8.19 4.22 -8.22
C SER A 8 8.06 3.52 -9.58
N ALA A 9 7.86 2.20 -9.57
CA ALA A 9 7.65 1.42 -10.79
C ALA A 9 6.35 1.80 -11.52
N ALA A 10 5.23 1.91 -10.80
CA ALA A 10 3.94 2.29 -11.37
C ALA A 10 3.98 3.69 -12.00
N ARG A 11 4.64 4.65 -11.33
CA ARG A 11 4.85 6.01 -11.85
C ARG A 11 5.72 6.02 -13.11
N ALA A 12 6.79 5.24 -13.15
CA ALA A 12 7.63 5.11 -14.34
C ALA A 12 6.85 4.56 -15.55
N LEU A 13 5.85 3.71 -15.29
CA LEU A 13 4.96 3.13 -16.29
C LEU A 13 3.69 3.97 -16.56
N GLN A 14 3.53 5.11 -15.89
CA GLN A 14 2.31 5.94 -15.94
C GLN A 14 1.03 5.12 -15.69
N HIS A 15 1.09 4.21 -14.73
CA HIS A 15 0.01 3.29 -14.41
C HIS A 15 -0.53 3.54 -13.00
N ASP A 16 -1.86 3.48 -12.90
CA ASP A 16 -2.56 3.46 -11.62
C ASP A 16 -2.81 2.00 -11.18
N LEU A 17 -2.77 1.76 -9.88
CA LEU A 17 -2.90 0.41 -9.31
C LEU A 17 -4.24 0.26 -8.60
N ASP A 18 -5.03 -0.72 -9.04
CA ASP A 18 -6.25 -1.13 -8.35
C ASP A 18 -5.95 -2.23 -7.32
N PHE A 19 -5.73 -1.81 -6.09
CA PHE A 19 -5.45 -2.71 -4.97
C PHE A 19 -6.65 -3.58 -4.60
N ARG A 20 -7.89 -3.13 -4.86
CA ARG A 20 -9.10 -3.92 -4.56
C ARG A 20 -9.17 -5.12 -5.48
N ARG A 21 -9.06 -4.86 -6.78
CA ARG A 21 -9.11 -5.89 -7.82
C ARG A 21 -7.99 -6.91 -7.64
N MET A 22 -6.80 -6.46 -7.28
CA MET A 22 -5.68 -7.38 -6.97
C MET A 22 -6.02 -8.30 -5.80
N LEU A 23 -6.56 -7.76 -4.70
CA LEU A 23 -6.93 -8.54 -3.52
C LEU A 23 -8.01 -9.58 -3.83
N ASP A 24 -9.05 -9.16 -4.57
CA ASP A 24 -10.16 -10.03 -4.96
C ASP A 24 -9.70 -11.14 -5.92
N TRP A 25 -8.78 -10.84 -6.85
CA TRP A 25 -8.20 -11.85 -7.74
C TRP A 25 -7.45 -12.95 -6.97
N PHE A 26 -6.64 -12.60 -5.97
CA PHE A 26 -5.93 -13.60 -5.16
C PHE A 26 -6.88 -14.45 -4.32
N ARG A 27 -7.94 -13.85 -3.76
CA ARG A 27 -8.98 -14.56 -3.00
C ARG A 27 -9.78 -15.53 -3.86
N GLU A 28 -10.02 -15.20 -5.13
CA GLU A 28 -10.73 -16.08 -6.05
C GLU A 28 -9.90 -17.32 -6.43
N LYS A 29 -8.56 -17.15 -6.55
CA LYS A 29 -7.66 -18.22 -7.03
C LYS A 29 -6.97 -19.00 -5.92
N SER A 30 -7.02 -18.53 -4.67
CA SER A 30 -6.27 -19.13 -3.57
C SER A 30 -6.84 -18.79 -2.20
N ILE A 31 -6.42 -19.55 -1.19
CA ILE A 31 -6.65 -19.16 0.21
C ILE A 31 -5.67 -18.04 0.55
N LEU A 32 -6.12 -16.79 0.40
CA LEU A 32 -5.33 -15.62 0.77
C LEU A 32 -5.17 -15.55 2.29
N THR A 33 -3.99 -15.93 2.79
CA THR A 33 -3.72 -15.92 4.24
C THR A 33 -3.46 -14.49 4.76
N ARG A 34 -2.67 -13.69 4.04
CA ARG A 34 -2.25 -12.35 4.47
C ARG A 34 -1.95 -11.45 3.28
N ALA A 35 -2.27 -10.17 3.39
CA ALA A 35 -1.93 -9.15 2.40
C ALA A 35 -1.24 -7.98 3.11
N TYR A 36 0.10 -7.93 3.09
CA TYR A 36 0.86 -6.87 3.74
C TYR A 36 1.26 -5.77 2.77
N TYR A 37 1.15 -4.52 3.21
CA TYR A 37 1.68 -3.35 2.51
C TYR A 37 2.70 -2.63 3.41
N TYR A 38 3.96 -2.60 2.98
CA TYR A 38 5.06 -2.00 3.73
C TYR A 38 5.37 -0.62 3.16
N THR A 39 5.34 0.42 3.99
CA THR A 39 5.68 1.78 3.55
C THR A 39 6.35 2.59 4.64
N ALA A 40 7.17 3.54 4.21
CA ALA A 40 7.63 4.63 5.06
C ALA A 40 6.51 5.66 5.26
N VAL A 41 6.38 6.19 6.48
CA VAL A 41 5.57 7.38 6.76
C VAL A 41 6.46 8.35 7.54
N VAL A 42 6.48 9.62 7.12
CA VAL A 42 7.20 10.68 7.83
C VAL A 42 6.34 11.08 9.03
N GLU A 43 6.86 10.89 10.24
CA GLU A 43 6.17 11.31 11.46
C GLU A 43 6.35 12.82 11.68
N GLY A 44 5.30 13.51 12.13
CA GLY A 44 5.34 14.93 12.49
C GLY A 44 4.95 15.92 11.39
N GLU A 45 4.74 15.50 10.15
CA GLU A 45 4.08 16.32 9.13
C GLU A 45 2.55 16.10 9.22
N GLU A 46 1.77 17.18 9.39
CA GLU A 46 0.28 17.11 9.42
C GLU A 46 -0.32 16.55 8.13
N PHE A 47 0.44 16.58 7.03
CA PHE A 47 0.01 16.09 5.72
C PHE A 47 1.05 15.13 5.13
N SER A 48 0.68 13.86 4.97
CA SER A 48 1.43 12.89 4.20
C SER A 48 0.62 12.44 2.97
N PRO A 49 1.12 12.63 1.73
CA PRO A 49 0.39 12.25 0.51
C PRO A 49 0.02 10.76 0.44
N VAL A 50 0.76 9.89 1.14
CA VAL A 50 0.52 8.45 1.17
C VAL A 50 -0.58 8.06 2.18
N LYS A 51 -0.93 8.94 3.11
CA LYS A 51 -1.86 8.63 4.21
C LYS A 51 -3.26 8.21 3.72
N PRO A 52 -3.89 8.88 2.74
CA PRO A 52 -5.18 8.41 2.22
C PRO A 52 -5.14 7.00 1.64
N LEU A 53 -4.05 6.64 0.94
CA LEU A 53 -3.86 5.29 0.40
C LEU A 53 -3.67 4.27 1.53
N VAL A 54 -2.84 4.60 2.52
CA VAL A 54 -2.61 3.75 3.71
C VAL A 54 -3.93 3.47 4.44
N ASP A 55 -4.70 4.52 4.73
CA ASP A 55 -5.97 4.39 5.45
C ASP A 55 -6.98 3.56 4.63
N TRP A 56 -7.03 3.75 3.30
CA TRP A 56 -7.87 2.94 2.41
C TRP A 56 -7.44 1.47 2.38
N LEU A 57 -6.13 1.18 2.33
CA LEU A 57 -5.60 -0.18 2.30
C LEU A 57 -5.93 -0.95 3.58
N ASP A 58 -5.70 -0.32 4.73
CA ASP A 58 -5.97 -0.91 6.05
C ASP A 58 -7.47 -1.22 6.20
N TYR A 59 -8.33 -0.29 5.78
CA TYR A 59 -9.77 -0.51 5.76
C TYR A 59 -10.22 -1.64 4.81
N ASN A 60 -9.53 -1.83 3.68
CA ASN A 60 -9.93 -2.77 2.63
C ASN A 60 -9.24 -4.15 2.72
N GLY A 61 -8.65 -4.49 3.86
CA GLY A 61 -8.20 -5.85 4.15
C GLY A 61 -6.73 -6.12 3.80
N PHE A 62 -5.93 -5.06 3.62
CA PHE A 62 -4.49 -5.15 3.76
C PHE A 62 -4.10 -4.89 5.21
N THR A 63 -3.00 -5.47 5.66
CA THR A 63 -2.32 -5.03 6.87
C THR A 63 -1.20 -4.08 6.47
N VAL A 64 -1.29 -2.82 6.88
CA VAL A 64 -0.25 -1.83 6.59
C VAL A 64 0.82 -1.87 7.68
N VAL A 65 2.07 -1.99 7.27
CA VAL A 65 3.24 -1.91 8.15
C VAL A 65 3.99 -0.63 7.82
N THR A 66 3.90 0.33 8.73
CA THR A 66 4.60 1.60 8.61
C THR A 66 5.97 1.53 9.28
N LYS A 67 6.97 2.10 8.62
CA LYS A 67 8.28 2.36 9.25
C LYS A 67 8.42 3.88 9.43
N PRO A 68 8.68 4.35 10.67
CA PRO A 68 8.93 5.76 10.88
C PRO A 68 10.23 6.15 10.18
N VAL A 69 10.18 7.19 9.36
CA VAL A 69 11.38 7.80 8.79
C VAL A 69 11.66 9.07 9.57
N LYS A 70 12.78 9.07 10.30
CA LYS A 70 13.36 10.30 10.83
C LYS A 70 14.11 10.97 9.68
N ARG A 71 13.79 12.25 9.41
CA ARG A 71 14.68 13.09 8.61
C ARG A 71 15.93 13.42 9.39
#